data_AF-A0A1C3TU08-F1
#
_entry.id   AF-A0A1C3TU08-F1
#
_cell.length_a   1.000
_cell.length_b   1.000
_cell.length_c   1.000
_cell.angle_alpha   90.00
_cell.angle_beta   90.00
_cell.angle_gamma   90.00
#
_symmetry.space_group_name_H-M   'P 1'
#
loop_
_entity.id
_entity.type
_entity.pdbx_description
1 polymer ?
#
loop_
_entity_poly.entity_id
_entity_poly.type
_entity_poly.pdbx_seq_one_letter_code
_entity_poly.pdbx_strand_id
1 'polypeptide(L)'
;MLLVLLGATAGQAVVWYGGQFYSLFFLTQTLKVDGTTANLLIAAALALATPFFVIFGWLSDKIGRKKIILAGCLLAALTYFPIFKGLTHFANPAVEEARQSAPATVVADPATCSFQFDPIGKAKFTNSCDVAAAALAKAGVPYAIKPAAAGSLAQVSIGGTQVPAYEAAGLGKDEAKAKSDAFGKQLKGALTAAGYPEKADPARINKPMTLLLLWILVIYVTMVYGPIAAYLVELFPTRIRYTSMSLPYHIGNGWFGGFLPTISFALVAATGNMYYGLWYPIGIALMTFVIGLFFLRETKDVDITK
;
A
#
# COMPACT_ATOMS: atom_id res chain seq x y z
N MET A 1 6.47 -16.09 -21.17
CA MET A 1 6.00 -14.73 -20.84
C MET A 1 5.19 -14.70 -19.56
N LEU A 2 4.04 -15.37 -19.45
CA LEU A 2 3.20 -15.36 -18.23
C LEU A 2 3.95 -15.81 -16.97
N LEU A 3 4.76 -16.87 -17.05
CA LEU A 3 5.58 -17.32 -15.92
C LEU A 3 6.60 -16.27 -15.48
N VAL A 4 7.15 -15.49 -16.40
CA VAL A 4 8.12 -14.42 -16.10
C VAL A 4 7.41 -13.20 -15.51
N LEU A 5 6.21 -12.90 -16.01
CA LEU A 5 5.34 -11.88 -15.43
C LEU A 5 5.01 -12.22 -13.98
N LEU A 6 4.41 -13.38 -13.74
CA LEU A 6 3.90 -13.75 -12.42
C LEU A 6 4.99 -14.23 -11.47
N GLY A 7 6.09 -14.80 -11.97
CA GLY A 7 7.19 -15.37 -11.17
C GLY A 7 8.41 -14.47 -11.02
N ALA A 8 8.44 -13.29 -11.67
CA ALA A 8 9.51 -12.31 -11.48
C ALA A 8 9.02 -10.86 -11.47
N THR A 9 8.45 -10.35 -12.57
CA THR A 9 8.21 -8.90 -12.71
C THR A 9 7.04 -8.38 -11.87
N ALA A 10 6.01 -9.19 -11.59
CA ALA A 10 4.90 -8.81 -10.71
C ALA A 10 5.38 -8.57 -9.27
N GLY A 11 6.18 -9.49 -8.71
CA GLY A 11 6.78 -9.35 -7.39
C GLY A 11 7.76 -8.18 -7.32
N GLN A 12 8.62 -8.04 -8.34
CA GLN A 12 9.48 -6.86 -8.48
C GLN A 12 8.67 -5.57 -8.45
N ALA A 13 7.53 -5.51 -9.15
CA ALA A 13 6.69 -4.33 -9.21
C ALA A 13 6.08 -4.00 -7.85
N VAL A 14 5.43 -4.97 -7.19
CA VAL A 14 4.80 -4.68 -5.89
C VAL A 14 5.81 -4.39 -4.79
N VAL A 15 7.02 -4.96 -4.85
CA VAL A 15 8.06 -4.66 -3.87
C VAL A 15 8.58 -3.23 -4.05
N TRP A 16 8.80 -2.79 -5.30
CA TRP A 16 9.18 -1.40 -5.61
C TRP A 16 8.09 -0.39 -5.24
N TYR A 17 6.87 -0.61 -5.74
CA TYR A 17 5.77 0.29 -5.47
C TYR A 17 5.38 0.26 -3.99
N GLY A 18 5.48 -0.88 -3.33
CA GLY A 18 5.28 -1.04 -1.89
C GLY A 18 6.31 -0.27 -1.07
N GLY A 19 7.59 -0.41 -1.43
CA GLY A 19 8.70 0.21 -0.69
C GLY A 19 8.81 1.72 -0.86
N GLN A 20 8.40 2.27 -2.01
CA GLN A 20 8.57 3.70 -2.32
C GLN A 20 7.26 4.49 -2.38
N PHE A 21 6.29 4.06 -3.19
CA PHE A 21 5.07 4.84 -3.42
C PHE A 21 4.02 4.59 -2.35
N TYR A 22 3.84 3.34 -1.93
CA TYR A 22 2.88 2.99 -0.90
C TYR A 22 3.36 3.41 0.49
N SER A 23 4.65 3.29 0.79
CA SER A 23 5.23 3.80 2.03
C SER A 23 5.05 5.32 2.15
N LEU A 24 5.27 6.08 1.08
CA LEU A 24 4.99 7.52 1.02
C LEU A 24 3.50 7.83 1.17
N PHE A 25 2.62 7.09 0.48
CA PHE A 25 1.17 7.20 0.64
C PHE A 25 0.76 6.92 2.09
N PHE A 26 1.27 5.87 2.71
CA PHE A 26 0.97 5.51 4.09
C PHE A 26 1.44 6.58 5.08
N LEU A 27 2.67 7.10 4.91
CA LEU A 27 3.17 8.19 5.75
C LEU A 27 2.31 9.45 5.65
N THR A 28 1.94 9.85 4.44
CA THR A 28 1.25 11.13 4.21
C THR A 28 -0.27 11.04 4.40
N GLN A 29 -0.91 9.98 3.91
CA GLN A 29 -2.35 9.83 3.92
C GLN A 29 -2.86 9.14 5.17
N THR A 30 -2.15 8.13 5.67
CA THR A 30 -2.55 7.37 6.87
C THR A 30 -1.96 7.98 8.14
N LEU A 31 -0.65 8.16 8.18
CA LEU A 31 0.05 8.67 9.38
C LEU A 31 0.12 10.20 9.44
N LYS A 32 -0.41 10.91 8.43
CA LYS A 32 -0.48 12.37 8.38
C LYS A 32 0.86 13.09 8.58
N VAL A 33 1.97 12.42 8.24
CA VAL A 33 3.30 13.04 8.15
C VAL A 33 3.26 14.08 7.03
N ASP A 34 3.84 15.24 7.26
CA ASP A 34 3.86 16.29 6.26
C ASP A 34 4.63 15.83 5.00
N GLY A 35 4.20 16.32 3.84
CA GLY A 35 4.74 15.89 2.56
C GLY A 35 6.24 16.15 2.42
N THR A 36 6.75 17.25 2.96
CA THR A 36 8.17 17.59 2.85
C THR A 36 9.03 16.60 3.66
N THR A 37 8.69 16.36 4.93
CA THR A 37 9.38 15.39 5.78
C THR A 37 9.31 13.99 5.18
N ALA A 38 8.14 13.54 4.73
CA ALA A 38 7.98 12.21 4.17
C ALA A 38 8.82 12.02 2.89
N ASN A 39 8.80 13.01 1.98
CA ASN A 39 9.61 12.95 0.75
C ASN A 39 11.11 12.98 1.04
N LEU A 40 11.57 13.81 1.99
CA LEU A 40 12.98 13.86 2.38
C LEU A 40 13.45 12.54 2.99
N LEU A 41 12.64 11.90 3.83
CA LEU A 41 12.95 10.59 4.40
C LEU A 41 13.03 9.50 3.32
N ILE A 42 12.11 9.47 2.37
CA ILE A 42 12.14 8.54 1.23
C ILE A 42 13.36 8.82 0.34
N ALA A 43 13.67 10.08 0.05
CA ALA A 43 14.83 10.46 -0.75
C ALA A 43 16.14 10.05 -0.07
N ALA A 44 16.27 10.26 1.24
CA ALA A 44 17.42 9.80 2.02
C ALA A 44 17.53 8.27 2.04
N ALA A 45 16.41 7.56 2.24
CA ALA A 45 16.38 6.09 2.18
C ALA A 45 16.84 5.58 0.81
N LEU A 46 16.37 6.19 -0.28
CA LEU A 46 16.78 5.84 -1.64
C LEU A 46 18.27 6.11 -1.87
N ALA A 47 18.76 7.30 -1.50
CA ALA A 47 20.16 7.67 -1.64
C ALA A 47 21.09 6.69 -0.90
N LEU A 48 20.75 6.31 0.33
CA LEU A 48 21.50 5.34 1.14
C LEU A 48 21.42 3.92 0.57
N ALA A 49 20.33 3.56 -0.11
CA ALA A 49 20.16 2.24 -0.72
C ALA A 49 20.78 2.16 -2.13
N THR A 50 21.04 3.27 -2.82
CA THR A 50 21.57 3.29 -4.20
C THR A 50 22.81 2.38 -4.40
N PRO A 51 23.83 2.37 -3.52
CA PRO A 51 24.98 1.48 -3.69
C PRO A 51 24.60 -0.01 -3.71
N PHE A 52 23.48 -0.37 -3.07
CA PHE A 52 23.02 -1.75 -2.98
C PHE A 52 22.44 -2.28 -4.30
N PHE A 53 22.07 -1.44 -5.26
CA PHE A 53 21.76 -1.94 -6.62
C PHE A 53 22.97 -2.64 -7.24
N VAL A 54 24.17 -2.06 -7.06
CA VAL A 54 25.42 -2.66 -7.55
C VAL A 54 25.76 -3.90 -6.73
N ILE A 55 25.63 -3.84 -5.40
CA ILE A 55 25.95 -4.96 -4.51
C ILE A 55 25.05 -6.17 -4.81
N PHE A 56 23.73 -5.98 -4.89
CA PHE A 56 22.82 -7.10 -5.18
C PHE A 56 22.89 -7.55 -6.64
N GLY A 57 23.20 -6.65 -7.58
CA GLY A 57 23.54 -7.03 -8.96
C GLY A 57 24.73 -7.99 -8.99
N TRP A 58 25.86 -7.58 -8.40
CA TRP A 58 27.08 -8.40 -8.30
C TRP A 58 26.84 -9.70 -7.53
N LEU A 59 26.13 -9.65 -6.41
CA LEU A 59 25.82 -10.84 -5.61
C LEU A 59 24.95 -11.82 -6.41
N SER A 60 24.03 -11.30 -7.23
CA SER A 60 23.19 -12.11 -8.11
C SER A 60 24.00 -12.86 -9.16
N ASP A 61 25.07 -12.26 -9.68
CA ASP A 61 25.98 -12.92 -10.61
C ASP A 61 26.73 -14.08 -9.93
N LYS A 62 26.97 -13.98 -8.61
CA LYS A 62 27.66 -15.02 -7.83
C LYS A 62 26.76 -16.16 -7.39
N ILE A 63 25.57 -15.88 -6.88
CA ILE A 63 24.71 -16.91 -6.26
C ILE A 63 23.51 -17.33 -7.11
N GLY A 64 23.13 -16.52 -8.10
CA GLY A 64 21.98 -16.71 -8.96
C GLY A 64 21.00 -15.54 -8.91
N ARG A 65 20.53 -15.09 -10.07
CA ARG A 65 19.61 -13.95 -10.23
C ARG A 65 18.25 -14.26 -9.64
N LYS A 66 17.74 -15.45 -9.95
CA LYS A 66 16.44 -15.91 -9.46
C LYS A 66 16.41 -15.90 -7.93
N LYS A 67 17.46 -16.40 -7.28
CA LYS A 67 17.52 -16.49 -5.81
C LYS A 67 17.43 -15.14 -5.12
N ILE A 68 18.15 -14.13 -5.61
CA ILE A 68 18.12 -12.78 -5.03
C ILE A 68 16.74 -12.12 -5.20
N ILE A 69 16.12 -12.25 -6.38
CA ILE A 69 14.77 -11.71 -6.63
C ILE A 69 13.75 -12.35 -5.70
N LEU A 70 13.76 -13.69 -5.59
CA LEU A 70 12.81 -14.42 -4.74
C LEU A 70 13.05 -14.14 -3.25
N ALA A 71 14.31 -14.00 -2.83
CA ALA A 71 14.63 -13.61 -1.46
C ALA A 71 14.08 -12.22 -1.12
N GLY A 72 14.19 -11.24 -2.03
CA GLY A 72 13.61 -9.90 -1.84
C GLY A 72 12.09 -9.96 -1.71
N CYS A 73 11.41 -10.77 -2.54
CA CYS A 73 9.96 -10.97 -2.45
C CYS A 73 9.54 -11.64 -1.13
N LEU A 74 10.27 -12.67 -0.70
CA LEU A 74 9.96 -13.38 0.54
C LEU A 74 10.20 -12.50 1.77
N LEU A 75 11.32 -11.77 1.82
CA LEU A 75 11.60 -10.84 2.91
C LEU A 75 10.51 -9.77 3.01
N ALA A 76 10.15 -9.15 1.89
CA ALA A 76 9.04 -8.21 1.83
C ALA A 76 7.73 -8.81 2.38
N ALA A 77 7.35 -10.01 1.92
CA ALA A 77 6.14 -10.69 2.38
C ALA A 77 6.13 -10.96 3.89
N LEU A 78 7.27 -11.33 4.46
CA LEU A 78 7.41 -11.65 5.88
C LEU A 78 7.50 -10.41 6.77
N THR A 79 8.05 -9.29 6.28
CA THR A 79 8.37 -8.12 7.12
C THR A 79 7.50 -6.88 6.88
N TYR A 80 6.63 -6.86 5.87
CA TYR A 80 5.78 -5.69 5.61
C TYR A 80 4.90 -5.32 6.81
N PHE A 81 4.21 -6.28 7.43
CA PHE A 81 3.41 -5.98 8.63
C PHE A 81 4.23 -5.37 9.79
N PRO A 82 5.33 -5.99 10.26
CA PRO A 82 6.12 -5.39 11.34
C PRO A 82 6.74 -4.05 10.95
N ILE A 83 7.21 -3.88 9.71
CA ILE A 83 7.78 -2.59 9.26
C ILE A 83 6.73 -1.48 9.27
N PHE A 84 5.53 -1.71 8.70
CA PHE A 84 4.50 -0.67 8.65
C PHE A 84 3.90 -0.37 10.02
N LYS A 85 3.82 -1.36 10.92
CA LYS A 85 3.52 -1.10 12.34
C LYS A 85 4.61 -0.27 13.02
N GLY A 86 5.88 -0.56 12.73
CA GLY A 86 7.00 0.26 13.16
C GLY A 86 6.90 1.70 12.64
N LEU A 87 6.54 1.89 11.36
CA LEU A 87 6.30 3.22 10.81
C LEU A 87 5.18 3.95 11.56
N THR A 88 4.08 3.28 11.90
CA THR A 88 3.04 3.89 12.76
C THR A 88 3.62 4.34 14.09
N HIS A 89 4.35 3.46 14.77
CA HIS A 89 4.92 3.73 16.09
C HIS A 89 5.93 4.89 16.10
N PHE A 90 6.83 4.93 15.12
CA PHE A 90 7.92 5.90 15.08
C PHE A 90 7.59 7.20 14.33
N ALA A 91 6.70 7.15 13.34
CA ALA A 91 6.36 8.32 12.54
C ALA A 91 5.12 9.06 13.04
N ASN A 92 4.17 8.39 13.69
CA ASN A 92 3.06 9.07 14.37
C ASN A 92 2.45 8.22 15.50
N PRO A 93 3.08 8.18 16.69
CA PRO A 93 2.57 7.45 17.85
C PRO A 93 1.19 7.94 18.32
N ALA A 94 0.82 9.20 18.06
CA ALA A 94 -0.47 9.75 18.47
C ALA A 94 -1.67 9.05 17.79
N VAL A 95 -1.50 8.54 16.56
CA VAL A 95 -2.55 7.74 15.89
C VAL A 95 -2.76 6.40 16.61
N GLU A 96 -1.66 5.78 17.08
CA GLU A 96 -1.72 4.54 17.85
C GLU A 96 -2.40 4.76 19.21
N GLU A 97 -2.04 5.83 19.91
CA GLU A 97 -2.64 6.25 21.19
C GLU A 97 -4.15 6.54 21.04
N ALA A 98 -4.54 7.36 20.05
CA ALA A 98 -5.93 7.70 19.79
C ALA A 98 -6.79 6.47 19.44
N ARG A 99 -6.22 5.52 18.70
CA ARG A 99 -6.91 4.26 18.37
C ARG A 99 -7.21 3.42 19.62
N GLN A 100 -6.33 3.44 20.61
CA GLN A 100 -6.50 2.68 21.85
C GLN A 100 -7.48 3.39 22.80
N SER A 101 -7.42 4.71 22.91
CA SER A 101 -8.26 5.48 23.83
C SER A 101 -9.68 5.72 23.31
N ALA A 102 -9.86 5.90 22.00
CA ALA A 102 -11.14 6.27 21.39
C ALA A 102 -11.38 5.54 20.06
N PRO A 103 -11.61 4.22 20.06
CA PRO A 103 -11.76 3.45 18.82
C PRO A 103 -12.95 3.95 17.99
N ALA A 104 -12.71 4.20 16.70
CA ALA A 104 -13.76 4.54 15.75
C ALA A 104 -14.53 3.28 15.32
N THR A 105 -15.86 3.37 15.25
CA THR A 105 -16.70 2.31 14.71
C THR A 105 -17.75 2.87 13.75
N VAL A 106 -17.97 2.18 12.63
CA VAL A 106 -19.07 2.47 11.71
C VAL A 106 -20.22 1.55 12.08
N VAL A 107 -21.30 2.11 12.61
CA VAL A 107 -22.54 1.39 12.93
C VAL A 107 -23.43 1.48 11.71
N ALA A 108 -23.58 0.38 10.97
CA ALA A 108 -24.30 0.37 9.70
C ALA A 108 -24.87 -1.01 9.37
N ASP A 109 -25.82 -1.06 8.43
CA ASP A 109 -26.26 -2.29 7.80
C ASP A 109 -25.09 -2.87 6.95
N PRO A 110 -24.53 -4.05 7.30
CA PRO A 110 -23.41 -4.63 6.59
C PRO A 110 -23.67 -4.86 5.09
N ALA A 111 -24.94 -5.05 4.69
CA ALA A 111 -25.31 -5.24 3.28
C ALA A 111 -25.10 -3.98 2.43
N THR A 112 -24.97 -2.81 3.07
CA THR A 112 -24.79 -1.51 2.39
C THR A 112 -23.33 -1.06 2.32
N CYS A 113 -22.40 -1.82 2.92
CA CYS A 113 -20.97 -1.53 2.93
C CYS A 113 -20.27 -2.25 1.77
N SER A 114 -20.03 -1.52 0.68
CA SER A 114 -19.46 -2.03 -0.57
C SER A 114 -17.93 -2.07 -0.55
N PHE A 115 -17.34 -2.97 -1.33
CA PHE A 115 -15.91 -2.93 -1.63
C PHE A 115 -15.59 -1.77 -2.59
N GLN A 116 -14.87 -0.76 -2.11
CA GLN A 116 -14.70 0.53 -2.83
C GLN A 116 -13.53 0.54 -3.83
N PHE A 117 -13.42 -0.49 -4.67
CA PHE A 117 -12.45 -0.53 -5.75
C PHE A 117 -13.15 -0.26 -7.09
N ASP A 118 -12.74 0.81 -7.75
CA ASP A 118 -13.20 1.12 -9.10
C ASP A 118 -12.03 1.57 -9.99
N PRO A 119 -11.50 0.67 -10.83
CA PRO A 119 -10.39 0.98 -11.71
C PRO A 119 -10.77 1.83 -12.92
N ILE A 120 -12.08 2.04 -13.20
CA ILE A 120 -12.58 2.73 -14.42
C ILE A 120 -13.31 4.04 -14.06
N GLY A 121 -13.56 4.31 -12.78
CA GLY A 121 -14.16 5.56 -12.29
C GLY A 121 -15.66 5.72 -12.60
N LYS A 122 -16.37 4.62 -12.83
CA LYS A 122 -17.81 4.59 -13.13
C LYS A 122 -18.70 4.28 -11.93
N ALA A 123 -18.19 3.55 -10.95
CA ALA A 123 -18.93 3.20 -9.74
C ALA A 123 -19.10 4.43 -8.85
N LYS A 124 -20.31 4.62 -8.35
CA LYS A 124 -20.62 5.62 -7.33
C LYS A 124 -20.97 4.88 -6.05
N PHE A 125 -20.11 5.00 -5.05
CA PHE A 125 -20.35 4.44 -3.72
C PHE A 125 -21.18 5.44 -2.92
N THR A 126 -22.50 5.33 -3.07
CA THR A 126 -23.44 6.34 -2.58
C THR A 126 -24.13 5.98 -1.28
N ASN A 127 -23.97 4.74 -0.80
CA ASN A 127 -24.59 4.28 0.43
C ASN A 127 -23.99 5.01 1.64
N SER A 128 -24.77 5.22 2.69
CA SER A 128 -24.29 5.88 3.90
C SER A 128 -23.12 5.14 4.57
N CYS A 129 -23.10 3.79 4.53
CA CYS A 129 -21.95 3.03 5.01
C CYS A 129 -20.70 3.32 4.19
N ASP A 130 -20.84 3.34 2.86
CA ASP A 130 -19.71 3.61 1.96
C ASP A 130 -19.13 5.00 2.18
N VAL A 131 -20.00 6.00 2.33
CA VAL A 131 -19.60 7.38 2.63
C VAL A 131 -18.85 7.46 3.97
N ALA A 132 -19.35 6.81 5.01
CA ALA A 132 -18.70 6.77 6.33
C ALA A 132 -17.33 6.08 6.28
N ALA A 133 -17.29 4.89 5.66
CA ALA A 133 -16.09 4.08 5.48
C ALA A 133 -15.00 4.81 4.68
N ALA A 134 -15.39 5.45 3.58
CA ALA A 134 -14.51 6.24 2.71
C ALA A 134 -13.92 7.45 3.46
N ALA A 135 -14.76 8.15 4.21
CA ALA A 135 -14.34 9.35 4.94
C ALA A 135 -13.35 9.00 6.07
N LEU A 136 -13.60 7.94 6.83
CA LEU A 136 -12.66 7.47 7.86
C LEU A 136 -11.35 6.94 7.25
N ALA A 137 -11.43 6.17 6.16
CA ALA A 137 -10.23 5.70 5.45
C ALA A 137 -9.40 6.88 4.91
N LYS A 138 -10.04 7.91 4.34
CA LYS A 138 -9.38 9.15 3.89
C LYS A 138 -8.82 9.98 5.04
N ALA A 139 -9.49 9.95 6.20
CA ALA A 139 -8.97 10.54 7.43
C ALA A 139 -7.77 9.75 8.01
N GLY A 140 -7.46 8.56 7.50
CA GLY A 140 -6.38 7.71 8.02
C GLY A 140 -6.73 7.06 9.35
N VAL A 141 -8.02 7.01 9.70
CA VAL A 141 -8.52 6.54 10.99
C VAL A 141 -8.95 5.09 10.85
N PRO A 142 -8.32 4.13 11.55
CA PRO A 142 -8.78 2.76 11.57
C PRO A 142 -10.14 2.66 12.26
N TYR A 143 -11.03 1.82 11.74
CA TYR A 143 -12.37 1.61 12.30
C TYR A 143 -12.80 0.15 12.22
N ALA A 144 -13.85 -0.18 12.97
CA ALA A 144 -14.54 -1.46 12.87
C ALA A 144 -16.00 -1.24 12.44
N ILE A 145 -16.55 -2.15 11.63
CA ILE A 145 -17.97 -2.13 11.27
C ILE A 145 -18.74 -2.89 12.35
N LYS A 146 -19.69 -2.21 13.00
CA LYS A 146 -20.65 -2.82 13.93
C LYS A 146 -21.99 -2.97 13.21
N PRO A 147 -22.58 -4.17 13.19
CA PRO A 147 -23.84 -4.39 12.50
C PRO A 147 -24.97 -3.62 13.19
N ALA A 148 -25.77 -2.94 12.37
CA ALA A 148 -27.00 -2.28 12.77
C ALA A 148 -28.20 -2.96 12.08
N ALA A 149 -29.42 -2.56 12.47
CA ALA A 149 -30.63 -3.09 11.86
C ALA A 149 -30.66 -2.80 10.34
N ALA A 150 -31.22 -3.72 9.57
CA ALA A 150 -31.30 -3.57 8.11
C ALA A 150 -31.99 -2.25 7.73
N GLY A 151 -31.40 -1.52 6.78
CA GLY A 151 -31.90 -0.22 6.33
C GLY A 151 -31.61 0.97 7.26
N SER A 152 -30.85 0.80 8.35
CA SER A 152 -30.42 1.92 9.19
C SER A 152 -29.40 2.81 8.48
N LEU A 153 -29.52 4.13 8.62
CA LEU A 153 -28.48 5.07 8.18
C LEU A 153 -27.20 4.84 8.97
N ALA A 154 -26.07 4.76 8.27
CA ALA A 154 -24.78 4.54 8.90
C ALA A 154 -24.41 5.70 9.83
N GLN A 155 -23.75 5.37 10.95
CA GLN A 155 -23.24 6.36 11.89
C GLN A 155 -21.81 6.03 12.29
N VAL A 156 -20.97 7.06 12.39
CA VAL A 156 -19.61 6.94 12.89
C VAL A 156 -19.61 7.24 14.38
N SER A 157 -19.26 6.26 15.21
CA SER A 157 -19.06 6.44 16.65
C SER A 157 -17.57 6.52 16.97
N ILE A 158 -17.13 7.62 17.60
CA ILE A 158 -15.76 7.85 18.03
C ILE A 158 -15.78 8.35 19.48
N GLY A 159 -15.19 7.62 20.41
CA GLY A 159 -15.12 8.04 21.82
C GLY A 159 -16.47 8.39 22.44
N GLY A 160 -17.56 7.73 22.02
CA GLY A 160 -18.93 8.01 22.48
C GLY A 160 -19.69 9.09 21.69
N THR A 161 -19.01 9.87 20.85
CA THR A 161 -19.65 10.84 19.95
C THR A 161 -20.17 10.12 18.70
N GLN A 162 -21.43 10.34 18.33
CA GLN A 162 -22.04 9.77 17.13
C GLN A 162 -22.16 10.85 16.04
N VAL A 163 -21.61 10.56 14.86
CA VAL A 163 -21.68 11.41 13.68
C VAL A 163 -22.48 10.67 12.61
N PRO A 164 -23.72 11.08 12.33
CA PRO A 164 -24.55 10.41 11.33
C PRO A 164 -23.96 10.64 9.93
N ALA A 165 -23.81 9.55 9.16
CA ALA A 165 -23.49 9.65 7.75
C ALA A 165 -24.75 9.97 6.94
N TYR A 166 -24.58 10.16 5.64
CA TYR A 166 -25.67 10.51 4.73
C TYR A 166 -25.69 9.59 3.52
N GLU A 167 -26.89 9.38 2.98
CA GLU A 167 -27.07 8.74 1.68
C GLU A 167 -26.76 9.75 0.58
N ALA A 168 -25.78 9.43 -0.26
CA ALA A 168 -25.44 10.23 -1.44
C ALA A 168 -26.28 9.82 -2.67
N ALA A 169 -27.08 8.76 -2.56
CA ALA A 169 -27.91 8.27 -3.65
C ALA A 169 -29.00 9.30 -3.99
N GLY A 170 -29.14 9.64 -5.27
CA GLY A 170 -30.17 10.57 -5.74
C GLY A 170 -29.90 12.06 -5.48
N LEU A 171 -28.79 12.43 -4.82
CA LEU A 171 -28.46 13.83 -4.58
C LEU A 171 -27.95 14.54 -5.84
N GLY A 172 -28.35 15.80 -6.03
CA GLY A 172 -27.71 16.71 -6.99
C GLY A 172 -26.26 17.01 -6.60
N LYS A 173 -25.40 17.42 -7.56
CA LYS A 173 -23.97 17.68 -7.32
C LYS A 173 -23.72 18.67 -6.17
N ASP A 174 -24.47 19.77 -6.12
CA ASP A 174 -24.30 20.82 -5.11
C ASP A 174 -24.77 20.35 -3.73
N GLU A 175 -25.86 19.61 -3.65
CA GLU A 175 -26.36 19.03 -2.39
C GLU A 175 -25.42 17.95 -1.86
N ALA A 176 -24.91 17.07 -2.74
CA ALA A 176 -23.93 16.05 -2.37
C ALA A 176 -22.65 16.67 -1.82
N LYS A 177 -22.18 17.76 -2.44
CA LYS A 177 -21.02 18.52 -1.95
C LYS A 177 -21.31 19.16 -0.59
N ALA A 178 -22.46 19.81 -0.41
CA ALA A 178 -22.84 20.42 0.86
C ALA A 178 -22.92 19.39 2.00
N LYS A 179 -23.53 18.22 1.76
CA LYS A 179 -23.59 17.12 2.76
C LYS A 179 -22.21 16.52 3.03
N SER A 180 -21.38 16.34 2.00
CA SER A 180 -19.99 15.89 2.15
C SER A 180 -19.17 16.86 3.01
N ASP A 181 -19.29 18.16 2.77
CA ASP A 181 -18.56 19.19 3.52
C ASP A 181 -19.05 19.28 4.97
N ALA A 182 -20.36 19.18 5.20
CA ALA A 182 -20.95 19.16 6.54
C ALA A 182 -20.53 17.93 7.35
N PHE A 183 -20.65 16.74 6.76
CA PHE A 183 -20.20 15.49 7.37
C PHE A 183 -18.70 15.50 7.64
N GLY A 184 -17.89 15.98 6.68
CA GLY A 184 -16.45 16.11 6.84
C GLY A 184 -16.06 17.03 8.00
N LYS A 185 -16.76 18.17 8.19
CA LYS A 185 -16.55 19.06 9.33
C LYS A 185 -16.91 18.42 10.67
N GLN A 186 -18.06 17.74 10.75
CA GLN A 186 -18.50 17.05 11.97
C GLN A 186 -17.57 15.91 12.34
N LEU A 187 -17.22 15.06 11.36
CA LEU A 187 -16.28 13.96 11.54
C LEU A 187 -14.92 14.46 12.01
N LYS A 188 -14.40 15.52 11.36
CA LYS A 188 -13.15 16.16 11.77
C LYS A 188 -13.21 16.64 13.22
N GLY A 189 -14.26 17.35 13.61
CA GLY A 189 -14.45 17.81 14.99
C GLY A 189 -14.48 16.66 16.00
N ALA A 190 -15.19 15.57 15.69
CA ALA A 190 -15.26 14.39 16.54
C ALA A 190 -13.90 13.67 16.66
N LEU A 191 -13.15 13.57 15.56
CA LEU A 191 -11.80 12.98 15.55
C LEU A 191 -10.82 13.81 16.38
N THR A 192 -10.82 15.13 16.23
CA THR A 192 -9.96 16.02 17.00
C THR A 192 -10.29 15.96 18.49
N ALA A 193 -11.58 15.94 18.85
CA ALA A 193 -12.02 15.78 20.25
C ALA A 193 -11.60 14.43 20.85
N ALA A 194 -11.54 13.38 20.02
CA ALA A 194 -11.09 12.05 20.40
C ALA A 194 -9.55 11.87 20.40
N GLY A 195 -8.80 12.91 20.07
CA GLY A 195 -7.32 12.89 20.08
C GLY A 195 -6.67 12.35 18.82
N TYR A 196 -7.42 12.11 17.73
CA TYR A 196 -6.82 11.74 16.45
C TYR A 196 -6.09 12.94 15.83
N PRO A 197 -4.79 12.81 15.49
CA PRO A 197 -4.01 13.94 14.99
C PRO A 197 -4.38 14.28 13.54
N GLU A 198 -4.64 15.55 13.25
CA GLU A 198 -4.79 16.02 11.86
C GLU A 198 -3.48 15.96 11.08
N LYS A 199 -2.36 16.13 11.79
CA LYS A 199 -0.99 16.10 11.29
C LYS A 199 -0.10 15.42 12.31
N ALA A 200 0.89 14.66 11.86
CA ALA A 200 1.93 14.13 12.72
C ALA A 200 2.70 15.30 13.37
N ASP A 201 2.92 15.22 14.67
CA ASP A 201 3.75 16.19 15.40
C ASP A 201 5.23 15.96 15.05
N PRO A 202 5.91 16.90 14.36
CA PRO A 202 7.30 16.75 13.96
C PRO A 202 8.28 16.50 15.11
N ALA A 203 7.94 16.92 16.33
CA ALA A 203 8.74 16.70 17.53
C ALA A 203 8.65 15.26 18.06
N ARG A 204 7.54 14.57 17.77
CA ARG A 204 7.32 13.16 18.16
C ARG A 204 7.77 12.16 17.10
N ILE A 205 8.11 12.62 15.89
CA ILE A 205 8.64 11.75 14.82
C ILE A 205 10.06 11.30 15.17
N ASN A 206 10.25 10.01 15.40
CA ASN A 206 11.58 9.40 15.44
C ASN A 206 12.10 9.24 14.00
N LYS A 207 12.70 10.33 13.48
CA LYS A 207 13.24 10.39 12.11
C LYS A 207 14.31 9.32 11.85
N PRO A 208 15.29 9.05 12.74
CA PRO A 208 16.29 8.00 12.50
C PRO A 208 15.67 6.62 12.31
N MET A 209 14.72 6.23 13.16
CA MET A 209 14.09 4.91 13.06
C MET A 209 13.13 4.82 11.87
N THR A 210 12.38 5.90 11.60
CA THR A 210 11.54 5.98 10.40
C THR A 210 12.39 5.83 9.12
N LEU A 211 13.52 6.54 9.05
CA LEU A 211 14.47 6.42 7.95
C LEU A 211 15.02 5.00 7.82
N LEU A 212 15.39 4.35 8.93
CA LEU A 212 15.89 2.98 8.93
C LEU A 212 14.86 2.00 8.35
N LEU A 213 13.60 2.11 8.78
CA LEU A 213 12.51 1.26 8.28
C LEU A 213 12.24 1.47 6.79
N LEU A 214 12.24 2.73 6.33
CA LEU A 214 12.12 3.05 4.91
C LEU A 214 13.32 2.54 4.12
N TRP A 215 14.54 2.69 4.64
CA TRP A 215 15.75 2.19 4.01
C TRP A 215 15.71 0.66 3.87
N ILE A 216 15.24 -0.08 4.88
CA ILE A 216 15.03 -1.53 4.80
C ILE A 216 14.04 -1.89 3.67
N LEU A 217 12.94 -1.15 3.53
CA LEU A 217 12.01 -1.36 2.41
C LEU A 217 12.72 -1.15 1.07
N VAL A 218 13.51 -0.08 0.92
CA VAL A 218 14.27 0.19 -0.32
C VAL A 218 15.40 -0.84 -0.54
N ILE A 219 15.95 -1.44 0.51
CA ILE A 219 16.90 -2.56 0.35
C ILE A 219 16.22 -3.73 -0.35
N TYR A 220 14.99 -4.10 0.01
CA TYR A 220 14.24 -5.13 -0.71
C TYR A 220 14.00 -4.74 -2.17
N VAL A 221 13.78 -3.45 -2.42
CA VAL A 221 13.69 -2.91 -3.77
C VAL A 221 14.97 -3.16 -4.56
N THR A 222 16.14 -2.87 -3.97
CA THR A 222 17.43 -3.11 -4.65
C THR A 222 17.70 -4.59 -4.92
N MET A 223 17.22 -5.49 -4.05
CA MET A 223 17.30 -6.94 -4.27
C MET A 223 16.47 -7.39 -5.48
N VAL A 224 15.25 -6.86 -5.65
CA VAL A 224 14.40 -7.28 -6.77
C VAL A 224 14.75 -6.57 -8.07
N TYR A 225 15.12 -5.29 -8.02
CA TYR A 225 15.39 -4.49 -9.22
C TYR A 225 16.81 -4.65 -9.77
N GLY A 226 17.83 -4.76 -8.90
CA GLY A 226 19.22 -4.91 -9.34
C GLY A 226 19.43 -6.03 -10.36
N PRO A 227 19.01 -7.27 -10.08
CA PRO A 227 19.17 -8.41 -10.98
C PRO A 227 18.13 -8.53 -12.11
N ILE A 228 16.99 -7.80 -12.06
CA ILE A 228 15.84 -8.09 -12.96
C ILE A 228 16.18 -7.86 -14.43
N ALA A 229 16.92 -6.79 -14.75
CA ALA A 229 17.23 -6.45 -16.14
C ALA A 229 18.05 -7.55 -16.80
N ALA A 230 19.10 -8.01 -16.13
CA ALA A 230 19.94 -9.09 -16.63
C ALA A 230 19.20 -10.44 -16.64
N TYR A 231 18.36 -10.71 -15.63
CA TYR A 231 17.52 -11.91 -15.58
C TYR A 231 16.59 -12.04 -16.79
N LEU A 232 15.93 -10.95 -17.16
CA LEU A 232 15.04 -10.92 -18.33
C LEU A 232 15.81 -11.08 -19.65
N VAL A 233 16.99 -10.48 -19.76
CA VAL A 233 17.85 -10.60 -20.95
C VAL A 233 18.32 -12.04 -21.17
N GLU A 234 18.69 -12.73 -20.09
CA GLU A 234 19.19 -14.11 -20.15
C GLU A 234 18.08 -15.15 -20.36
N LEU A 235 16.83 -14.85 -19.97
CA LEU A 235 15.69 -15.77 -20.15
C LEU A 235 15.20 -15.88 -21.61
N PHE A 236 15.45 -14.88 -22.44
CA PHE A 236 14.87 -14.80 -23.79
C PHE A 236 15.93 -14.82 -24.90
N PRO A 237 15.69 -15.57 -25.99
CA PRO A 237 16.55 -15.55 -27.18
C PRO A 237 16.68 -14.13 -27.76
N THR A 238 17.87 -13.82 -28.28
CA THR A 238 18.23 -12.50 -28.84
C THR A 238 17.17 -11.92 -29.79
N ARG A 239 16.64 -12.74 -30.71
CA ARG A 239 15.67 -12.34 -31.74
C ARG A 239 14.33 -11.77 -31.22
N ILE A 240 13.90 -12.15 -30.01
CA ILE A 240 12.60 -11.74 -29.42
C ILE A 240 12.78 -11.04 -28.07
N ARG A 241 14.02 -10.77 -27.67
CA ARG A 241 14.39 -10.34 -26.32
C ARG A 241 13.70 -9.05 -25.92
N TYR A 242 13.72 -8.03 -26.79
CA TYR A 242 13.12 -6.73 -26.49
C TYR A 242 11.60 -6.83 -26.26
N THR A 243 10.88 -7.46 -27.20
CA THR A 243 9.43 -7.68 -27.09
C THR A 243 9.06 -8.56 -25.89
N SER A 244 9.87 -9.60 -25.62
CA SER A 244 9.61 -10.57 -24.55
C SER A 244 9.96 -10.07 -23.16
N MET A 245 10.90 -9.13 -23.06
CA MET A 245 11.27 -8.43 -21.81
C MET A 245 10.30 -7.29 -21.52
N SER A 246 9.97 -6.49 -22.53
CA SER A 246 9.16 -5.26 -22.37
C SER A 246 7.74 -5.59 -21.88
N LEU A 247 7.07 -6.59 -22.46
CA LEU A 247 5.68 -6.90 -22.13
C LEU A 247 5.48 -7.31 -20.65
N PRO A 248 6.22 -8.30 -20.08
CA PRO A 248 6.10 -8.61 -18.66
C PRO A 248 6.51 -7.46 -17.74
N TYR A 249 7.48 -6.64 -18.13
CA TYR A 249 7.93 -5.51 -17.31
C TYR A 249 6.86 -4.41 -17.22
N HIS A 250 6.27 -4.01 -18.35
CA HIS A 250 5.23 -2.97 -18.35
C HIS A 250 3.92 -3.45 -17.76
N ILE A 251 3.51 -4.70 -18.00
CA ILE A 251 2.31 -5.25 -17.35
C ILE A 251 2.55 -5.41 -15.85
N GLY A 252 3.73 -5.89 -15.45
CA GLY A 252 4.16 -6.00 -14.06
C GLY A 252 4.04 -4.66 -13.33
N ASN A 253 4.78 -3.66 -13.81
CA ASN A 253 4.82 -2.34 -13.17
C ASN A 253 3.52 -1.55 -13.33
N GLY A 254 2.86 -1.63 -14.49
CA GLY A 254 1.62 -0.90 -14.76
C GLY A 254 0.44 -1.44 -13.96
N TRP A 255 0.20 -2.75 -14.02
CA TRP A 255 -1.00 -3.34 -13.41
C TRP A 255 -0.76 -3.69 -11.94
N PHE A 256 0.26 -4.51 -11.65
CA PHE A 256 0.47 -4.98 -10.28
C PHE A 256 1.04 -3.87 -9.39
N GLY A 257 2.02 -3.12 -9.91
CA GLY A 257 2.63 -1.98 -9.22
C GLY A 257 1.74 -0.74 -9.17
N GLY A 258 1.29 -0.26 -10.34
CA GLY A 258 0.57 1.01 -10.47
C GLY A 258 -0.76 1.07 -9.71
N PHE A 259 -1.52 -0.03 -9.67
CA PHE A 259 -2.77 -0.09 -8.91
C PHE A 259 -2.58 -0.38 -7.42
N LEU A 260 -1.35 -0.62 -6.94
CA LEU A 260 -1.09 -0.98 -5.55
C LEU A 260 -1.68 0.04 -4.56
N PRO A 261 -1.44 1.36 -4.64
CA PRO A 261 -2.02 2.30 -3.67
C PRO A 261 -3.55 2.32 -3.70
N THR A 262 -4.15 2.26 -4.90
CA THR A 262 -5.61 2.30 -5.07
C THR A 262 -6.29 1.05 -4.52
N ILE A 263 -5.77 -0.14 -4.85
CA ILE A 263 -6.30 -1.41 -4.33
C ILE A 263 -6.10 -1.47 -2.81
N SER A 264 -4.93 -1.05 -2.33
CA SER A 264 -4.64 -1.01 -0.89
C SER A 264 -5.60 -0.09 -0.15
N PHE A 265 -5.90 1.09 -0.71
CA PHE A 265 -6.91 2.00 -0.15
C PHE A 265 -8.30 1.37 -0.13
N ALA A 266 -8.74 0.75 -1.23
CA ALA A 266 -10.04 0.07 -1.29
C ALA A 266 -10.15 -1.07 -0.26
N LEU A 267 -9.08 -1.83 -0.07
CA LEU A 267 -8.98 -2.89 0.95
C LEU A 267 -9.06 -2.33 2.37
N VAL A 268 -8.43 -1.18 2.64
CA VAL A 268 -8.54 -0.48 3.92
C VAL A 268 -9.95 0.08 4.13
N ALA A 269 -10.57 0.67 3.10
CA ALA A 269 -11.93 1.20 3.15
C ALA A 269 -13.00 0.11 3.28
N ALA A 270 -12.73 -1.12 2.85
CA ALA A 270 -13.68 -2.22 3.02
C ALA A 270 -13.56 -2.90 4.40
N THR A 271 -12.37 -2.90 4.99
CA THR A 271 -12.11 -3.62 6.25
C THR A 271 -11.99 -2.73 7.47
N GLY A 272 -11.79 -1.43 7.28
CA GLY A 272 -11.47 -0.46 8.33
C GLY A 272 -10.08 -0.63 8.96
N ASN A 273 -9.32 -1.65 8.58
CA ASN A 273 -7.98 -1.89 9.10
C ASN A 273 -6.94 -1.28 8.15
N MET A 274 -6.24 -0.23 8.63
CA MET A 274 -5.21 0.48 7.84
C MET A 274 -4.05 -0.39 7.35
N TYR A 275 -3.80 -1.55 7.97
CA TYR A 275 -2.77 -2.49 7.54
C TYR A 275 -3.27 -3.51 6.53
N TYR A 276 -4.58 -3.63 6.30
CA TYR A 276 -5.14 -4.66 5.43
C TYR A 276 -4.73 -4.45 3.96
N GLY A 277 -4.45 -3.21 3.56
CA GLY A 277 -3.88 -2.89 2.25
C GLY A 277 -2.56 -3.62 1.95
N LEU A 278 -1.78 -3.99 2.98
CA LEU A 278 -0.52 -4.74 2.81
C LEU A 278 -0.73 -6.15 2.25
N TRP A 279 -1.91 -6.74 2.38
CA TRP A 279 -2.17 -8.08 1.84
C TRP A 279 -2.08 -8.13 0.31
N TYR A 280 -2.37 -7.02 -0.37
CA TYR A 280 -2.23 -6.98 -1.83
C TYR A 280 -0.78 -7.18 -2.29
N PRO A 281 0.20 -6.34 -1.88
CA PRO A 281 1.58 -6.57 -2.28
C PRO A 281 2.18 -7.85 -1.67
N ILE A 282 1.78 -8.26 -0.45
CA ILE A 282 2.23 -9.52 0.16
C ILE A 282 1.76 -10.72 -0.68
N GLY A 283 0.48 -10.75 -1.07
CA GLY A 283 -0.08 -11.85 -1.86
C GLY A 283 0.61 -11.99 -3.22
N ILE A 284 0.88 -10.86 -3.90
CA ILE A 284 1.60 -10.87 -5.19
C ILE A 284 3.07 -11.25 -5.01
N ALA A 285 3.74 -10.79 -3.96
CA ALA A 285 5.12 -11.17 -3.66
C ALA A 285 5.24 -12.67 -3.35
N LEU A 286 4.31 -13.23 -2.59
CA LEU A 286 4.26 -14.67 -2.30
C LEU A 286 3.93 -15.50 -3.54
N MET A 287 2.98 -15.05 -4.36
CA MET A 287 2.69 -15.66 -5.66
C MET A 287 3.95 -15.69 -6.52
N THR A 288 4.67 -14.57 -6.57
CA THR A 288 5.93 -14.46 -7.32
C THR A 288 6.99 -15.39 -6.76
N PHE A 289 7.11 -15.46 -5.44
CA PHE A 289 8.02 -16.38 -4.77
C PHE A 289 7.73 -17.83 -5.17
N VAL A 290 6.49 -18.29 -5.07
CA VAL A 290 6.09 -19.67 -5.39
C VAL A 290 6.27 -19.97 -6.88
N ILE A 291 5.73 -19.12 -7.76
CA ILE A 291 5.83 -19.35 -9.21
C ILE A 291 7.28 -19.30 -9.67
N GLY A 292 8.04 -18.31 -9.20
CA GLY A 292 9.46 -18.19 -9.52
C GLY A 292 10.28 -19.36 -9.00
N LEU A 293 10.01 -19.84 -7.79
CA LEU A 293 10.74 -20.95 -7.19
C LEU A 293 10.61 -22.23 -8.04
N PHE A 294 9.38 -22.60 -8.40
CA PHE A 294 9.08 -23.88 -9.05
C PHE A 294 9.13 -23.86 -10.58
N PHE A 295 8.76 -22.75 -11.22
CA PHE A 295 8.55 -22.71 -12.68
C PHE A 295 9.58 -21.89 -13.44
N LEU A 296 10.34 -21.01 -12.76
CA LEU A 296 11.37 -20.23 -13.43
C LEU A 296 12.75 -20.88 -13.29
N ARG A 297 13.50 -20.82 -14.40
CA ARG A 297 14.88 -21.31 -14.46
C ARG A 297 15.83 -20.28 -13.86
N GLU A 298 16.89 -20.78 -13.24
CA GLU A 298 18.04 -19.94 -12.93
C GLU A 298 18.78 -19.64 -14.23
N THR A 299 19.25 -18.40 -14.39
CA THR A 299 19.91 -17.95 -15.62
C THR A 299 21.40 -17.68 -15.43
N LYS A 300 21.89 -17.80 -14.19
CA LYS A 300 23.32 -17.78 -13.92
C LYS A 300 24.04 -18.75 -14.86
N ASP A 301 25.06 -18.26 -15.54
CA ASP A 301 25.91 -19.00 -16.49
C ASP A 301 25.25 -19.38 -17.83
N VAL A 302 24.09 -18.81 -18.18
CA VAL A 302 23.48 -18.98 -19.51
C VAL A 302 24.27 -18.20 -20.57
N ASP A 303 24.67 -18.87 -21.64
CA ASP A 303 25.30 -18.26 -22.81
C ASP A 303 24.29 -17.43 -23.62
N ILE A 304 24.46 -16.10 -23.59
CA ILE A 304 23.58 -15.11 -24.24
C ILE A 304 23.98 -14.75 -25.67
N THR A 305 25.06 -15.35 -26.20
CA THR A 305 25.56 -15.11 -27.57
C THR A 305 24.84 -15.96 -28.64
N LYS A 306 24.03 -16.93 -28.21
CA LYS A 306 23.15 -17.75 -29.05
C LYS A 306 21.73 -17.19 -29.12
#